data_AF-A0A1G4JB96-F1
#
_entry.id   AF-A0A1G4JB96-F1
#
_cell.length_a   1.000
_cell.length_b   1.000
_cell.length_c   1.000
_cell.angle_alpha   90.00
_cell.angle_beta   90.00
_cell.angle_gamma   90.00
#
_symmetry.space_group_name_H-M   'P 1'
#
loop_
_entity.id
_entity.type
_entity.pdbx_description
1 polymer ?
#
loop_
_entity_poly.entity_id
_entity_poly.type
_entity_poly.pdbx_seq_one_letter_code
_entity_poly.pdbx_strand_id
1 'polypeptide(L)'
;MTDEIENLIEEFLSQGLLTYALRPDGLMEITAPDAENNDGLKKDVEALYNAVRVRDESTRLEIDSRVCRFVRDVADKSRENFEIIQLSDSISMEELISALQTANNLISHKLSDINLAAEKSVQQIEELTEITRFHYGQRTDDVEVIAATLKSLITEAEKGF
;
A
#
# COMPACT_ATOMS: atom_id res chain seq x y z
N MET A 1 -5.77 7.73 29.38
CA MET A 1 -6.74 7.22 28.38
C MET A 1 -7.66 6.17 28.98
N THR A 2 -7.17 5.27 29.84
CA THR A 2 -8.02 4.36 30.65
C THR A 2 -8.91 5.12 31.64
N ASP A 3 -8.34 6.10 32.36
CA ASP A 3 -9.05 6.80 33.44
C ASP A 3 -10.23 7.65 32.94
N GLU A 4 -10.16 8.19 31.71
CA GLU A 4 -11.25 8.96 31.09
C GLU A 4 -12.41 8.07 30.66
N ILE A 5 -12.11 6.84 30.21
CA ILE A 5 -13.12 5.85 29.83
C ILE A 5 -13.78 5.28 31.08
N GLU A 6 -12.98 4.98 32.11
CA GLU A 6 -13.50 4.54 33.42
C GLU A 6 -14.43 5.59 34.03
N ASN A 7 -14.04 6.86 34.03
CA ASN A 7 -14.89 7.96 34.52
C ASN A 7 -16.20 8.09 33.71
N LEU A 8 -16.16 7.93 32.38
CA LEU A 8 -17.36 7.99 31.54
C LEU A 8 -18.31 6.81 31.80
N ILE A 9 -17.76 5.61 32.02
CA ILE A 9 -18.52 4.42 32.36
C ILE A 9 -19.19 4.59 33.73
N GLU A 10 -18.45 5.09 34.73
CA GLU A 10 -19.00 5.38 36.05
C GLU A 10 -20.11 6.44 36.00
N GLU A 11 -19.92 7.51 35.23
CA GLU A 11 -20.95 8.55 35.04
C GLU A 11 -22.22 7.96 34.41
N PHE A 12 -22.09 7.15 33.35
CA PHE A 12 -23.23 6.49 32.70
C PHE A 12 -23.95 5.53 33.65
N LEU A 13 -23.20 4.71 34.40
CA LEU A 13 -23.77 3.73 35.34
C LEU A 13 -24.45 4.42 36.52
N SER A 14 -23.92 5.55 36.99
CA SER A 14 -24.53 6.35 38.07
C SER A 14 -25.91 6.89 37.71
N GLN A 15 -26.21 7.07 36.42
CA GLN A 15 -27.50 7.54 35.93
C GLN A 15 -28.51 6.40 35.69
N GLY A 16 -28.04 5.15 35.55
CA GLY A 16 -28.88 4.00 35.19
C GLY A 16 -29.19 3.03 36.33
N LEU A 17 -28.38 3.02 37.40
CA LEU A 17 -28.54 2.09 38.52
C LEU A 17 -29.42 2.69 39.62
N LEU A 18 -30.40 1.91 40.08
CA LEU A 18 -31.40 2.32 41.07
C LEU A 18 -30.77 2.68 42.42
N THR A 19 -29.71 1.97 42.80
CA THR A 19 -28.97 2.22 44.04
C THR A 19 -28.09 3.47 44.01
N TYR A 20 -27.82 4.04 42.84
CA TYR A 20 -27.19 5.36 42.71
C TYR A 20 -28.23 6.49 42.80
N ALA A 21 -29.43 6.25 42.26
CA ALA A 21 -30.53 7.22 42.28
C ALA A 21 -31.26 7.28 43.63
N LEU A 22 -31.32 6.17 44.37
CA LEU A 22 -32.10 6.04 45.59
C LEU A 22 -31.24 5.47 46.71
N ARG A 23 -31.10 6.24 47.80
CA ARG A 23 -30.47 5.74 49.03
C ARG A 23 -31.46 4.90 49.84
N PRO A 24 -30.99 4.01 50.75
CA PRO A 24 -31.87 3.19 51.59
C PRO A 24 -32.93 4.02 52.32
N ASP A 25 -32.52 5.16 52.89
CA ASP A 25 -33.41 6.07 53.61
C ASP A 25 -34.48 6.68 52.70
N GLY A 26 -34.11 7.01 51.46
CA GLY A 26 -35.05 7.52 50.45
C GLY A 26 -36.05 6.45 49.98
N LEU A 27 -35.65 5.17 49.91
CA LEU A 27 -36.58 4.08 49.64
C LEU A 27 -37.60 3.93 50.77
N MET A 28 -37.14 4.12 52.00
CA MET A 28 -37.97 4.00 53.19
C MET A 28 -38.99 5.13 53.30
N GLU A 29 -38.60 6.37 53.01
CA GLU A 29 -39.49 7.52 52.93
C GLU A 29 -40.60 7.34 51.88
N ILE A 30 -40.28 6.69 50.75
CA ILE A 30 -41.27 6.44 49.67
C ILE A 30 -42.22 5.29 50.01
N THR A 31 -41.69 4.21 50.56
CA THR A 31 -42.45 2.97 50.77
C THR A 31 -43.22 2.95 52.09
N ALA A 32 -42.77 3.73 53.08
CA ALA A 32 -43.28 3.67 54.45
C ALA A 32 -43.09 5.01 55.22
N PRO A 33 -43.66 6.13 54.73
CA PRO A 33 -43.45 7.47 55.29
C PRO A 33 -43.86 7.63 56.77
N ASP A 34 -44.82 6.83 57.26
CA ASP A 34 -45.34 6.89 58.64
C ASP A 34 -44.85 5.72 59.53
N ALA A 35 -43.84 4.96 59.09
CA ALA A 35 -43.40 3.72 59.75
C ALA A 35 -42.33 3.90 60.84
N GLU A 36 -42.38 5.01 61.60
CA GLU A 36 -41.37 5.33 62.63
C GLU A 36 -41.14 4.17 63.62
N ASN A 37 -42.16 3.33 63.87
CA ASN A 37 -42.13 2.25 64.88
C ASN A 37 -42.40 0.82 64.35
N ASN A 38 -42.33 0.57 63.04
CA ASN A 38 -42.55 -0.78 62.49
C ASN A 38 -41.25 -1.48 62.09
N ASP A 39 -40.55 -2.08 63.06
CA ASP A 39 -39.28 -2.80 62.87
C ASP A 39 -39.35 -3.95 61.86
N GLY A 40 -40.53 -4.56 61.65
CA GLY A 40 -40.72 -5.59 60.63
C GLY A 40 -40.62 -5.02 59.22
N LEU A 41 -41.34 -3.92 58.98
CA LEU A 41 -41.32 -3.21 57.70
C LEU A 41 -39.94 -2.62 57.38
N LYS A 42 -39.20 -2.17 58.40
CA LYS A 42 -37.80 -1.70 58.22
C LYS A 42 -36.90 -2.79 57.66
N LYS A 43 -36.96 -3.99 58.23
CA LYS A 43 -36.16 -5.13 57.78
C LYS A 43 -36.53 -5.58 56.37
N ASP A 44 -37.80 -5.52 56.01
CA ASP A 44 -38.25 -5.90 54.67
C ASP A 44 -37.77 -4.89 53.60
N VAL A 45 -37.80 -3.59 53.91
CA VAL A 45 -37.27 -2.54 53.02
C VAL A 45 -35.73 -2.64 52.89
N GLU A 46 -35.02 -2.88 53.98
CA GLU A 46 -33.57 -3.14 53.95
C GLU A 46 -33.21 -4.39 53.13
N ALA A 47 -33.99 -5.46 53.28
CA ALA A 47 -33.81 -6.69 52.50
C ALA A 47 -34.05 -6.45 51.00
N LEU A 48 -35.10 -5.69 50.66
CA LEU A 48 -35.40 -5.29 49.29
C LEU A 48 -34.27 -4.43 48.70
N TYR A 49 -33.80 -3.43 49.44
CA TYR A 49 -32.69 -2.58 49.01
C TYR A 49 -31.43 -3.39 48.77
N ASN A 50 -31.10 -4.32 49.67
CA ASN A 50 -29.94 -5.19 49.51
C ASN A 50 -30.07 -6.10 48.27
N ALA A 51 -31.26 -6.62 48.00
CA ALA A 51 -31.50 -7.42 46.79
C ALA A 51 -31.31 -6.59 45.50
N VAL A 52 -31.81 -5.35 45.49
CA VAL A 52 -31.60 -4.41 44.37
C VAL A 52 -30.12 -4.05 44.23
N ARG A 53 -29.41 -3.80 45.33
CA ARG A 53 -27.97 -3.49 45.32
C ARG A 53 -27.13 -4.62 44.73
N VAL A 54 -27.42 -5.87 45.10
CA VAL A 54 -26.71 -7.05 44.56
C VAL A 54 -26.94 -7.16 43.05
N ARG A 55 -28.18 -6.90 42.60
CA ARG A 55 -28.53 -6.93 41.19
C ARG A 55 -27.83 -5.80 40.41
N ASP A 56 -27.86 -4.58 40.93
CA ASP A 56 -27.19 -3.42 40.32
C ASP A 56 -25.69 -3.63 40.21
N GLU A 57 -25.04 -4.18 41.24
CA GLU A 57 -23.62 -4.50 41.21
C GLU A 57 -23.29 -5.57 40.16
N SER A 58 -24.14 -6.60 40.03
CA SER A 58 -24.00 -7.61 38.97
C SER A 58 -24.13 -6.97 37.59
N THR A 59 -25.07 -6.06 37.39
CA THR A 59 -25.26 -5.33 36.13
C THR A 59 -24.08 -4.41 35.84
N ARG A 60 -23.55 -3.73 36.87
CA ARG A 60 -22.34 -2.89 36.79
C ARG A 60 -21.16 -3.69 36.24
N LEU A 61 -20.88 -4.85 36.84
CA LEU A 61 -19.78 -5.73 36.43
C LEU A 61 -19.97 -6.28 35.01
N GLU A 62 -21.21 -6.61 34.62
CA GLU A 62 -21.50 -7.07 33.26
C GLU A 62 -21.26 -5.97 32.22
N ILE A 63 -21.75 -4.76 32.48
CA ILE A 63 -21.56 -3.61 31.60
C ILE A 63 -20.08 -3.26 31.49
N ASP A 64 -19.37 -3.20 32.61
CA ASP A 64 -17.93 -2.93 32.65
C ASP A 64 -17.14 -3.93 31.80
N SER A 65 -17.43 -5.24 31.96
CA SER A 65 -16.83 -6.28 31.13
C SER A 65 -17.11 -6.10 29.63
N ARG A 66 -18.35 -5.71 29.27
CA ARG A 66 -18.75 -5.48 27.89
C ARG A 66 -18.07 -4.26 27.29
N VAL A 67 -17.95 -3.16 28.04
CA VAL A 67 -17.27 -1.94 27.57
C VAL A 67 -15.78 -2.20 27.42
N CYS A 68 -15.13 -2.83 28.39
CA CYS A 68 -13.73 -3.23 28.30
C CYS A 68 -13.45 -4.09 27.06
N ARG A 69 -14.34 -5.06 26.77
CA ARG A 69 -14.23 -5.88 25.56
C ARG A 69 -14.41 -5.06 24.29
N PHE A 70 -15.43 -4.22 24.24
CA PHE A 70 -15.69 -3.36 23.08
C PHE A 70 -14.51 -2.43 22.78
N VAL A 71 -13.95 -1.77 23.81
CA VAL A 71 -12.78 -0.88 23.64
C VAL A 71 -11.59 -1.65 23.10
N ARG A 72 -11.33 -2.87 23.62
CA ARG A 72 -10.26 -3.73 23.11
C ARG A 72 -10.49 -4.13 21.66
N ASP A 73 -11.69 -4.58 21.32
CA ASP A 73 -12.05 -4.99 19.95
C ASP A 73 -11.90 -3.81 18.95
N VAL A 74 -12.28 -2.59 19.38
CA VAL A 74 -12.10 -1.37 18.57
C VAL A 74 -10.62 -1.03 18.40
N ALA A 75 -9.82 -1.11 19.47
CA ALA A 75 -8.39 -0.85 19.41
C ALA A 75 -7.67 -1.83 18.48
N ASP A 76 -8.00 -3.13 18.58
CA ASP A 76 -7.41 -4.18 17.75
C ASP A 76 -7.77 -3.97 16.27
N LYS A 77 -9.05 -3.70 15.96
CA LYS A 77 -9.48 -3.38 14.58
C LYS A 77 -8.86 -2.10 14.04
N SER A 78 -8.74 -1.07 14.87
CA SER A 78 -8.10 0.18 14.46
C SER A 78 -6.62 -0.03 14.14
N ARG A 79 -5.94 -0.88 14.90
CA ARG A 79 -4.55 -1.24 14.66
C ARG A 79 -4.39 -2.04 13.37
N GLU A 80 -5.22 -3.06 13.16
CA GLU A 80 -5.23 -3.86 11.93
C GLU A 80 -5.44 -2.97 10.70
N ASN A 81 -6.44 -2.07 10.74
CA ASN A 81 -6.67 -1.11 9.67
C ASN A 81 -5.47 -0.21 9.41
N PHE A 82 -4.79 0.25 10.47
CA PHE A 82 -3.60 1.08 10.32
C PHE A 82 -2.44 0.31 9.69
N GLU A 83 -2.20 -0.93 10.12
CA GLU A 83 -1.19 -1.81 9.52
C GLU A 83 -1.49 -2.09 8.04
N ILE A 84 -2.76 -2.32 7.68
CA ILE A 84 -3.18 -2.48 6.28
C ILE A 84 -2.91 -1.23 5.45
N ILE A 85 -3.29 -0.04 5.95
CA ILE A 85 -3.04 1.23 5.24
C ILE A 85 -1.54 1.47 5.07
N GLN A 86 -0.76 1.22 6.11
CA GLN A 86 0.69 1.38 6.05
C GLN A 86 1.32 0.41 5.04
N LEU A 87 0.84 -0.84 4.98
CA LEU A 87 1.30 -1.81 4.00
C LEU A 87 0.88 -1.43 2.58
N SER A 88 -0.33 -0.92 2.38
CA SER A 88 -0.80 -0.49 1.05
C SER A 88 -0.04 0.73 0.51
N ASP A 89 0.43 1.60 1.40
CA ASP A 89 1.26 2.75 1.02
C ASP A 89 2.75 2.40 0.93
N SER A 90 3.12 1.15 1.23
CA SER A 90 4.49 0.66 1.13
C SER A 90 4.67 -0.26 -0.08
N ILE A 91 5.76 -0.07 -0.83
CA ILE A 91 6.14 -1.01 -1.89
C ILE A 91 6.93 -2.14 -1.24
N SER A 92 6.51 -3.39 -1.47
CA SER A 92 7.27 -4.54 -0.96
C SER A 92 8.60 -4.65 -1.73
N MET A 93 9.64 -5.08 -1.03
CA MET A 93 10.95 -5.32 -1.67
C MET A 93 10.83 -6.37 -2.79
N GLU A 94 9.91 -7.31 -2.65
CA GLU A 94 9.63 -8.37 -3.63
C GLU A 94 9.01 -7.81 -4.91
N GLU A 95 8.03 -6.90 -4.79
CA GLU A 95 7.45 -6.19 -5.93
C GLU A 95 8.50 -5.31 -6.64
N LEU A 96 9.35 -4.63 -5.86
CA LEU A 96 10.44 -3.83 -6.42
C LEU A 96 11.45 -4.70 -7.18
N ILE A 97 11.88 -5.84 -6.61
CA ILE A 97 12.79 -6.77 -7.26
C ILE A 97 12.17 -7.32 -8.55
N SER A 98 10.89 -7.71 -8.52
CA SER A 98 10.19 -8.22 -9.69
C SER A 98 10.09 -7.16 -10.80
N ALA A 99 9.77 -5.91 -10.43
CA ALA A 99 9.73 -4.79 -11.36
C ALA A 99 11.13 -4.51 -11.97
N LEU A 100 12.20 -4.55 -11.16
CA LEU A 100 13.57 -4.37 -11.62
C LEU A 100 14.03 -5.50 -12.55
N GLN A 101 13.70 -6.75 -12.24
CA GLN A 101 13.98 -7.89 -13.12
C GLN A 101 13.25 -7.75 -14.46
N THR A 102 11.98 -7.34 -14.43
CA THR A 102 11.18 -7.09 -15.64
C THR A 102 11.80 -5.98 -16.48
N ALA A 103 12.18 -4.86 -15.85
CA ALA A 103 12.86 -3.76 -16.52
C ALA A 103 14.20 -4.20 -17.13
N ASN A 104 14.99 -4.98 -16.41
CA ASN A 104 16.28 -5.48 -16.89
C ASN A 104 16.12 -6.44 -18.08
N ASN A 105 15.12 -7.31 -18.04
CA ASN A 105 14.79 -8.20 -19.16
C ASN A 105 14.38 -7.39 -20.40
N LEU A 106 13.55 -6.35 -20.22
CA LEU A 106 13.13 -5.48 -21.31
C LEU A 106 14.32 -4.73 -21.94
N ILE A 107 15.22 -4.19 -21.10
CA ILE A 107 16.45 -3.51 -21.55
C ILE A 107 17.32 -4.50 -22.31
N SER A 108 17.53 -5.70 -21.79
CA SER A 108 18.35 -6.74 -22.43
C SER A 108 17.79 -7.13 -23.80
N HIS A 109 16.47 -7.29 -23.92
CA HIS A 109 15.82 -7.53 -25.21
C HIS A 109 16.04 -6.38 -26.19
N LYS A 110 15.83 -5.13 -25.76
CA LYS A 110 16.05 -3.96 -26.62
C LYS A 110 17.50 -3.82 -27.06
N LEU A 111 18.44 -4.14 -26.19
CA LEU A 111 19.87 -4.09 -26.50
C LEU A 111 20.25 -5.17 -27.52
N SER A 112 19.67 -6.37 -27.41
CA SER A 112 19.80 -7.43 -28.41
C SER A 112 19.25 -7.02 -29.78
N ASP A 113 18.04 -6.43 -29.82
CA ASP A 113 17.43 -5.95 -31.06
C ASP A 113 18.31 -4.89 -31.75
N ILE A 114 18.86 -3.95 -30.97
CA ILE A 114 19.78 -2.92 -31.49
C ILE A 114 21.06 -3.57 -32.02
N ASN A 115 21.62 -4.54 -31.30
CA ASN A 115 22.85 -5.19 -31.72
C ASN A 115 22.65 -5.95 -33.04
N LEU A 116 21.53 -6.67 -33.18
CA LEU A 116 21.15 -7.32 -34.44
C LEU A 116 20.98 -6.33 -35.60
N ALA A 117 20.36 -5.17 -35.34
CA ALA A 117 20.20 -4.13 -36.36
C ALA A 117 21.56 -3.51 -36.75
N ALA A 118 22.47 -3.34 -35.79
CA ALA A 118 23.82 -2.84 -36.03
C ALA A 118 24.63 -3.84 -36.86
N GLU A 119 24.62 -5.13 -36.50
CA GLU A 119 25.29 -6.20 -37.25
C GLU A 119 24.80 -6.25 -38.70
N LYS A 120 23.48 -6.19 -38.90
CA LYS A 120 22.89 -6.14 -40.26
C LYS A 120 23.36 -4.92 -41.05
N SER A 121 23.46 -3.76 -40.39
CA SER A 121 23.92 -2.53 -41.04
C SER A 121 25.40 -2.61 -41.42
N VAL A 122 26.23 -3.20 -40.55
CA VAL A 122 27.65 -3.46 -40.84
C VAL A 122 27.79 -4.38 -42.05
N GLN A 123 27.04 -5.48 -42.08
CA GLN A 123 27.06 -6.41 -43.22
C GLN A 123 26.67 -5.72 -44.54
N GLN A 124 25.64 -4.87 -44.53
CA GLN A 124 25.25 -4.09 -45.71
C GLN A 124 26.35 -3.13 -46.17
N ILE A 125 27.08 -2.51 -45.23
CA ILE A 125 28.22 -1.64 -45.55
C ILE A 125 29.37 -2.45 -46.15
N GLU A 126 29.65 -3.63 -45.62
CA GLU A 126 30.69 -4.54 -46.15
C GLU A 126 30.36 -4.96 -47.59
N GLU A 127 29.12 -5.39 -47.84
CA GLU A 127 28.64 -5.75 -49.19
C GLU A 127 28.76 -4.57 -50.18
N LEU A 128 28.33 -3.36 -49.77
CA LEU A 128 28.46 -2.16 -50.60
C LEU A 128 29.93 -1.80 -50.86
N THR A 129 30.79 -1.99 -49.86
CA THR A 129 32.23 -1.76 -49.98
C THR A 129 32.86 -2.74 -50.96
N GLU A 130 32.46 -4.01 -50.93
CA GLU A 130 32.95 -5.03 -51.86
C GLU A 130 32.49 -4.75 -53.30
N ILE A 131 31.21 -4.42 -53.50
CA ILE A 131 30.65 -4.04 -54.80
C ILE A 131 31.39 -2.84 -55.37
N THR A 132 31.59 -1.79 -54.57
CA THR A 132 32.31 -0.58 -55.02
C THR A 132 33.77 -0.90 -55.33
N ARG A 133 34.46 -1.69 -54.50
CA ARG A 133 35.86 -2.10 -54.76
C ARG A 133 35.99 -2.89 -56.07
N PHE A 134 35.07 -3.81 -56.35
CA PHE A 134 35.04 -4.55 -57.61
C PHE A 134 34.84 -3.62 -58.82
N HIS A 135 33.90 -2.68 -58.73
CA HIS A 135 33.62 -1.73 -59.81
C HIS A 135 34.77 -0.73 -60.04
N TYR A 136 35.45 -0.27 -58.99
CA TYR A 136 36.60 0.63 -59.12
C TYR A 136 37.86 -0.09 -59.59
N GLY A 137 38.07 -1.36 -59.20
CA GLY A 137 39.20 -2.17 -59.66
C GLY A 137 39.11 -2.57 -61.14
N GLN A 138 37.90 -2.73 -61.70
CA GLN A 138 37.73 -2.90 -63.15
C GLN A 138 37.86 -1.57 -63.91
N ARG A 139 37.42 -0.45 -63.32
CA ARG A 139 37.52 0.87 -63.94
C ARG A 139 38.95 1.37 -64.10
N THR A 140 39.91 0.95 -63.27
CA THR A 140 41.30 1.39 -63.42
C THR A 140 41.92 0.93 -64.73
N ASP A 141 41.60 -0.29 -65.18
CA ASP A 141 42.07 -0.82 -66.46
C ASP A 141 41.43 -0.05 -67.64
N ASP A 142 40.12 0.24 -67.54
CA ASP A 142 39.42 1.05 -68.55
C ASP A 142 39.97 2.49 -68.62
N VAL A 143 40.30 3.10 -67.47
CA VAL A 143 40.88 4.44 -67.42
C VAL A 143 42.29 4.48 -68.02
N GLU A 144 43.10 3.44 -67.81
CA GLU A 144 44.43 3.33 -68.44
C GLU A 144 44.32 3.15 -69.97
N VAL A 145 43.38 2.33 -70.44
CA VAL A 145 43.12 2.14 -71.87
C VAL A 145 42.60 3.44 -72.52
N ILE A 146 41.69 4.15 -71.86
CA ILE A 146 41.20 5.45 -72.32
C ILE A 146 42.33 6.48 -72.34
N ALA A 147 43.17 6.53 -71.31
CA ALA A 147 44.32 7.43 -71.24
C ALA A 147 45.36 7.12 -72.34
N ALA A 148 45.64 5.84 -72.60
CA ALA A 148 46.53 5.42 -73.67
C ALA A 148 45.96 5.78 -75.06
N THR A 149 44.66 5.59 -75.27
CA THR A 149 43.97 5.93 -76.51
C THR A 149 43.98 7.44 -76.77
N LEU A 150 43.68 8.24 -75.75
CA LEU A 150 43.77 9.71 -75.82
C LEU A 150 45.19 10.17 -76.13
N LYS A 151 46.20 9.55 -75.49
CA LYS A 151 47.61 9.86 -75.75
C LYS A 151 48.02 9.53 -77.19
N SER A 152 47.53 8.41 -77.72
CA SER A 152 47.73 8.03 -79.13
C SER A 152 47.12 9.05 -80.08
N LEU A 153 45.85 9.44 -79.87
CA LEU A 153 45.15 10.42 -80.70
C LEU A 153 45.84 11.80 -80.67
N ILE A 154 46.31 12.23 -79.50
CA ILE A 154 47.09 13.48 -79.37
C ILE A 154 48.41 13.39 -80.14
N THR A 155 49.14 12.28 -80.00
CA THR A 155 50.42 12.08 -80.70
C THR A 155 50.24 12.03 -82.22
N GLU A 156 49.12 11.48 -82.69
CA GLU A 156 48.78 11.41 -84.11
C GLU A 156 48.38 12.79 -84.66
N ALA A 157 47.62 13.57 -83.87
CA ALA A 157 47.31 14.96 -84.19
C ALA A 157 48.57 15.85 -84.23
N GLU A 158 49.55 15.62 -83.35
CA GLU A 158 50.83 16.33 -83.33
C GLU A 158 51.75 15.99 -84.51
N LYS A 159 51.57 14.82 -85.15
CA LYS A 159 52.33 14.38 -86.34
C LYS A 159 51.64 14.70 -87.67
N GLY A 160 50.36 15.06 -87.64
CA GLY A 160 49.55 15.45 -88.80
C GLY A 160 49.60 16.94 -89.16
N PHE A 161 50.47 17.70 -88.47
CA PHE A 161 50.88 19.06 -88.80
C PHE A 161 52.36 19.08 -89.21
#